data_AF-A0A255S538-F1
#
_entry.id   AF-A0A255S538-F1
#
_cell.length_a   1.000
_cell.length_b   1.000
_cell.length_c   1.000
_cell.angle_alpha   90.00
_cell.angle_beta   90.00
_cell.angle_gamma   90.00
#
_symmetry.space_group_name_H-M   'P 1'
#
loop_
_entity.id
_entity.type
_entity.pdbx_description
1 polymer ?
#
loop_
_entity_poly.entity_id
_entity_poly.type
_entity_poly.pdbx_seq_one_letter_code
_entity_poly.pdbx_strand_id
1 'polypeptide(L)'
;MDHILTSKIYNWLNLTNLTDAQIVEGAQLLLQCSPVRSRGIYNQALLRPKAMLPWIRTDLKKQYDIRQRGLTTSDVEKFNQETLESVKETLSSKPETIEDDEEEDSTIPELAKLGKRSDHDQLPDDIQEIWDKNADRWKRIRQLHTQLAQMISQPDYSPCDGNELCYQLRQLDTDLREAYQVYDSFALPEEKPQPKEKPQTDKVETVVSDVKTIAKARTAISRGLKLENQTEKSLQKLQDAVNTLYSLKQTIKDETVDRLKKLGIAIPETENV
;
A
#
# COMPACT_ATOMS: atom_id res chain seq x y z
N MET A 1 -0.05 -32.02 -2.78
CA MET A 1 1.15 -32.06 -1.90
C MET A 1 0.89 -33.01 -0.74
N ASP A 2 1.89 -33.69 -0.21
CA ASP A 2 1.73 -34.63 0.91
C ASP A 2 1.82 -33.91 2.27
N HIS A 3 0.67 -33.67 2.90
CA HIS A 3 0.56 -32.99 4.19
C HIS A 3 1.07 -33.84 5.37
N ILE A 4 1.06 -35.17 5.24
CA ILE A 4 1.55 -36.08 6.28
C ILE A 4 3.07 -35.95 6.37
N LEU A 5 3.75 -35.97 5.22
CA LEU A 5 5.20 -35.77 5.14
C LEU A 5 5.61 -34.40 5.70
N THR A 6 4.91 -33.32 5.33
CA THR A 6 5.21 -31.97 5.83
C THR A 6 5.08 -31.89 7.36
N SER A 7 4.09 -32.56 7.94
CA SER A 7 3.89 -32.61 9.40
C SER A 7 5.02 -33.38 10.09
N LYS A 8 5.49 -34.49 9.51
CA LYS A 8 6.64 -35.25 10.04
C LYS A 8 7.93 -34.41 10.03
N ILE A 9 8.17 -33.67 8.95
CA ILE A 9 9.34 -32.78 8.85
C ILE A 9 9.28 -31.69 9.93
N TYR A 10 8.12 -31.06 10.12
CA TYR A 10 7.92 -30.05 11.17
C TYR A 10 8.23 -30.61 12.56
N ASN A 11 7.64 -31.76 12.89
CA ASN A 11 7.87 -32.41 14.17
C ASN A 11 9.35 -32.74 14.39
N TRP A 12 10.03 -33.22 13.34
CA TRP A 12 11.45 -33.54 13.40
C TRP A 12 12.33 -32.29 13.61
N LEU A 13 12.05 -31.18 12.90
CA LEU A 13 12.82 -29.93 13.00
C LEU A 13 12.76 -29.30 14.42
N ASN A 14 11.68 -29.57 15.15
CA ASN A 14 11.45 -29.09 16.52
C ASN A 14 12.16 -29.93 17.60
N LEU A 15 12.75 -31.07 17.25
CA LEU A 15 13.55 -31.85 18.17
C LEU A 15 14.88 -31.13 18.48
N THR A 16 15.26 -31.10 19.75
CA THR A 16 16.49 -30.42 20.23
C THR A 16 17.63 -31.38 20.49
N ASN A 17 17.36 -32.53 21.13
CA ASN A 17 18.36 -33.55 21.44
C ASN A 17 18.10 -34.82 20.62
N LEU A 18 18.69 -34.90 19.44
CA LEU A 18 18.48 -36.02 18.52
C LEU A 18 19.46 -37.16 18.80
N THR A 19 18.92 -38.38 18.86
CA THR A 19 19.70 -39.63 18.83
C THR A 19 20.16 -39.95 17.41
N ASP A 20 21.18 -40.79 17.28
CA ASP A 20 21.72 -41.22 15.97
C ASP A 20 20.62 -41.82 15.07
N ALA A 21 19.70 -42.60 15.64
CA ALA A 21 18.56 -43.16 14.90
C ALA A 21 17.60 -42.08 14.38
N GLN A 22 17.30 -41.06 15.20
CA GLN A 22 16.46 -39.92 14.79
C GLN A 22 17.14 -39.07 13.73
N ILE A 23 18.48 -38.96 13.74
CA ILE A 23 19.21 -38.26 12.68
C ILE A 23 19.08 -38.99 11.35
N VAL A 24 19.19 -40.32 11.36
CA VAL A 24 18.96 -41.17 10.17
C VAL A 24 17.51 -41.03 9.68
N GLU A 25 16.53 -40.97 10.58
CA GLU A 25 15.13 -40.70 10.23
C GLU A 25 14.98 -39.34 9.51
N GLY A 26 15.65 -38.30 10.01
CA GLY A 26 15.70 -37.00 9.33
C GLY A 26 16.27 -37.08 7.92
N ALA A 27 17.37 -37.81 7.75
CA ALA A 27 17.93 -38.04 6.42
C ALA A 27 16.99 -38.83 5.50
N GLN A 28 16.18 -39.75 6.05
CA GLN A 28 15.15 -40.48 5.30
C GLN A 28 13.98 -39.57 4.88
N LEU A 29 13.54 -38.65 5.75
CA LEU A 29 12.55 -37.63 5.39
C LEU A 29 13.05 -36.74 4.24
N LEU A 30 14.34 -36.37 4.28
CA LEU A 30 14.97 -35.60 3.21
C LEU A 30 15.03 -36.40 1.90
N LEU A 31 15.30 -37.71 1.98
CA LEU A 31 15.26 -38.63 0.84
C LEU A 31 13.89 -38.72 0.17
N GLN A 32 12.82 -38.63 0.95
CA GLN A 32 11.45 -38.58 0.41
C GLN A 32 11.14 -37.25 -0.30
N CYS A 33 11.78 -36.15 0.10
CA CYS A 33 11.59 -34.84 -0.53
C CYS A 33 12.41 -34.66 -1.81
N SER A 34 13.69 -35.06 -1.79
CA SER A 34 14.62 -34.88 -2.91
C SER A 34 15.52 -36.11 -3.07
N PRO A 35 15.01 -37.21 -3.68
CA PRO A 35 15.67 -38.51 -3.64
C PRO A 35 17.03 -38.55 -4.33
N VAL A 36 17.21 -37.80 -5.43
CA VAL A 36 18.45 -37.80 -6.21
C VAL A 36 19.57 -37.09 -5.45
N ARG A 37 19.30 -35.90 -4.87
CA ARG A 37 20.30 -35.05 -4.22
C ARG A 37 20.68 -35.56 -2.84
N SER A 38 19.70 -36.01 -2.07
CA SER A 38 19.90 -36.36 -0.66
C SER A 38 20.40 -37.79 -0.43
N ARG A 39 20.52 -38.61 -1.48
CA ARG A 39 21.02 -39.99 -1.36
C ARG A 39 22.42 -40.06 -0.75
N GLY A 40 23.31 -39.13 -1.13
CA GLY A 40 24.65 -39.02 -0.55
C GLY A 40 24.60 -38.68 0.94
N ILE A 41 23.76 -37.70 1.31
CA ILE A 41 23.55 -37.29 2.71
C ILE A 41 23.00 -38.46 3.53
N TYR A 42 22.01 -39.18 3.00
CA TYR A 42 21.44 -40.35 3.66
C TYR A 42 22.48 -41.44 3.91
N ASN A 43 23.26 -41.81 2.89
CA ASN A 43 24.31 -42.80 3.04
C ASN A 43 25.37 -42.38 4.06
N GLN A 44 25.75 -41.09 4.08
CA GLN A 44 26.68 -40.58 5.07
C GLN A 44 26.06 -40.50 6.48
N ALA A 45 24.76 -40.23 6.59
CA ALA A 45 24.06 -40.21 7.87
C ALA A 45 24.01 -41.60 8.50
N LEU A 46 23.94 -42.68 7.70
CA LEU A 46 24.06 -44.05 8.20
C LEU A 46 25.43 -44.35 8.82
N LEU A 47 26.50 -43.73 8.31
CA LEU A 47 27.88 -43.97 8.76
C LEU A 47 28.30 -43.01 9.89
N ARG A 48 27.89 -41.74 9.80
CA ARG A 48 28.30 -40.65 10.69
C ARG A 48 27.13 -39.68 10.97
N PRO A 49 26.09 -40.11 11.69
CA PRO A 49 24.86 -39.33 11.88
C PRO A 49 25.11 -37.93 12.44
N LYS A 50 25.82 -37.82 13.56
CA LYS A 50 26.07 -36.54 14.25
C LYS A 50 26.76 -35.49 13.38
N ALA A 51 27.68 -35.91 12.51
CA ALA A 51 28.37 -35.01 11.59
C ALA A 51 27.44 -34.46 10.50
N MET A 52 26.43 -35.22 10.11
CA MET A 52 25.47 -34.86 9.06
C MET A 52 24.28 -34.05 9.57
N LEU A 53 24.03 -34.04 10.89
CA LEU A 53 22.89 -33.33 11.49
C LEU A 53 22.75 -31.86 11.03
N PRO A 54 23.80 -31.02 10.98
CA PRO A 54 23.66 -29.64 10.53
C PRO A 54 23.14 -29.54 9.09
N TRP A 55 23.67 -30.37 8.19
CA TRP A 55 23.28 -30.43 6.78
C TRP A 55 21.84 -30.90 6.62
N ILE A 56 21.47 -31.99 7.29
CA ILE A 56 20.11 -32.54 7.27
C ILE A 56 19.11 -31.49 7.76
N ARG A 57 19.44 -30.77 8.84
CA ARG A 57 18.55 -29.75 9.41
C ARG A 57 18.34 -28.58 8.45
N THR A 58 19.41 -28.05 7.85
CA THR A 58 19.33 -26.96 6.88
C THR A 58 18.51 -27.35 5.66
N ASP A 59 18.80 -28.52 5.07
CA ASP A 59 18.09 -28.98 3.87
C ASP A 59 16.63 -29.35 4.15
N LEU A 60 16.32 -29.96 5.30
CA LEU A 60 14.94 -30.22 5.70
C LEU A 60 14.16 -28.93 5.96
N LYS A 61 14.78 -27.92 6.58
CA LYS A 61 14.15 -26.62 6.78
C LYS A 61 13.80 -25.97 5.44
N LYS A 62 14.74 -25.96 4.49
CA LYS A 62 14.51 -25.49 3.12
C LYS A 62 13.34 -26.20 2.44
N GLN A 63 13.30 -27.54 2.52
CA GLN A 63 12.18 -28.31 1.97
C GLN A 63 10.86 -28.04 2.70
N TYR A 64 10.90 -27.84 4.02
CA TYR A 64 9.73 -27.48 4.80
C TYR A 64 9.15 -26.14 4.37
N ASP A 65 9.98 -25.10 4.24
CA ASP A 65 9.55 -23.75 3.88
C ASP A 65 8.92 -23.73 2.46
N ILE A 66 9.52 -24.46 1.50
CA ILE A 66 8.95 -24.66 0.15
C ILE A 66 7.58 -25.34 0.23
N ARG A 67 7.45 -26.38 1.07
CA ARG A 67 6.21 -27.13 1.22
C ARG A 67 5.13 -26.35 1.95
N GLN A 68 5.51 -25.50 2.90
CA GLN A 68 4.58 -24.61 3.60
C GLN A 68 3.90 -23.65 2.60
N ARG A 69 4.62 -23.25 1.54
CA ARG A 69 4.12 -22.43 0.44
C ARG A 69 3.28 -23.20 -0.58
N GLY A 70 3.13 -24.51 -0.43
CA GLY A 70 2.37 -25.35 -1.35
C GLY A 70 3.08 -25.64 -2.68
N LEU A 71 4.36 -25.28 -2.82
CA LEU A 71 5.14 -25.48 -4.05
C LEU A 71 5.80 -26.85 -4.12
N THR A 72 5.76 -27.49 -5.29
CA THR A 72 6.66 -28.61 -5.61
C THR A 72 8.02 -28.10 -6.06
N THR A 73 9.02 -28.98 -6.17
CA THR A 73 10.34 -28.62 -6.70
C THR A 73 10.28 -28.10 -8.13
N SER A 74 9.35 -28.59 -8.95
CA SER A 74 9.13 -28.08 -10.31
C SER A 74 8.46 -26.70 -10.30
N ASP A 75 7.53 -26.47 -9.37
CA ASP A 75 6.89 -25.16 -9.23
C ASP A 75 7.90 -24.11 -8.75
N VAL A 76 8.83 -24.48 -7.86
CA VAL A 76 9.94 -23.62 -7.43
C VAL A 76 10.82 -23.20 -8.61
N GLU A 77 11.15 -24.13 -9.50
CA GLU A 77 11.97 -23.80 -10.67
C GLU A 77 11.27 -22.79 -11.58
N LYS A 78 9.98 -22.99 -11.86
CA LYS A 78 9.17 -22.04 -12.64
C LYS A 78 9.06 -20.69 -11.95
N PHE A 79 8.74 -20.69 -10.66
CA PHE A 79 8.63 -19.47 -9.86
C PHE A 79 9.93 -18.67 -9.87
N ASN A 80 11.07 -19.34 -9.73
CA ASN A 80 12.38 -18.70 -9.78
C ASN A 80 12.66 -18.10 -11.17
N GLN A 81 12.39 -18.83 -12.24
CA GLN A 81 12.60 -18.35 -13.62
C GLN A 81 11.74 -17.12 -13.91
N GLU A 82 10.45 -17.17 -13.60
CA GLU A 82 9.54 -16.03 -13.77
C GLU A 82 9.97 -14.81 -12.95
N THR A 83 10.42 -15.02 -11.73
CA THR A 83 10.89 -13.95 -10.85
C THR A 83 12.16 -13.31 -11.41
N LEU A 84 13.12 -14.11 -11.87
CA LEU A 84 14.34 -13.61 -12.48
C LEU A 84 14.05 -12.78 -13.73
N GLU A 85 13.09 -13.18 -14.56
CA GLU A 85 12.70 -12.41 -15.75
C GLU A 85 12.06 -11.07 -15.38
N SER A 86 11.12 -11.07 -14.43
CA SER A 86 10.47 -9.84 -13.91
C SER A 86 11.50 -8.87 -13.31
N VAL A 87 12.43 -9.40 -12.50
CA VAL A 87 13.47 -8.60 -11.85
C VAL A 87 14.46 -8.04 -12.86
N LYS A 88 14.83 -8.79 -13.90
CA LYS A 88 15.70 -8.28 -14.97
C LYS A 88 15.07 -7.09 -15.68
N GLU A 89 13.78 -7.14 -15.98
CA GLU A 89 13.05 -6.01 -16.55
C GLU A 89 13.16 -4.77 -15.64
N THR A 90 12.89 -4.93 -14.34
CA THR A 90 12.97 -3.85 -13.35
C THR A 90 14.39 -3.29 -13.23
N LEU A 91 15.41 -4.16 -13.17
CA LEU A 91 16.81 -3.77 -13.03
C LEU A 91 17.40 -3.15 -14.30
N SER A 92 16.81 -3.41 -15.47
CA SER A 92 17.24 -2.77 -16.73
C SER A 92 16.97 -1.26 -16.74
N SER A 93 16.14 -0.78 -15.81
CA SER A 93 15.74 0.61 -15.66
C SER A 93 16.20 1.15 -14.29
N LYS A 94 17.15 2.10 -14.29
CA LYS A 94 17.79 2.59 -13.06
C LYS A 94 17.23 3.97 -12.67
N PRO A 95 16.80 4.22 -11.43
CA PRO A 95 16.35 5.55 -11.04
C PRO A 95 17.54 6.54 -10.95
N GLU A 96 17.32 7.78 -11.40
CA GLU A 96 18.35 8.82 -11.54
C GLU A 96 19.06 9.18 -10.22
N THR A 97 18.36 9.05 -9.09
CA THR A 97 18.86 9.37 -7.74
C THR A 97 19.96 8.42 -7.24
N ILE A 98 20.25 7.35 -7.98
CA ILE A 98 21.29 6.38 -7.61
C ILE A 98 22.58 6.72 -8.35
N GLU A 99 23.58 7.20 -7.61
CA GLU A 99 24.95 7.35 -8.12
C GLU A 99 25.58 5.98 -8.44
N ASP A 100 26.43 5.93 -9.47
CA ASP A 100 27.13 4.71 -9.88
C ASP A 100 28.39 4.52 -9.03
N ASP A 101 28.25 3.79 -7.92
CA ASP A 101 29.39 3.44 -7.07
C ASP A 101 29.93 2.01 -7.28
N GLU A 102 29.21 1.11 -7.99
CA GLU A 102 29.62 -0.31 -8.06
C GLU A 102 29.39 -1.00 -9.42
N GLU A 103 30.33 -1.92 -9.71
CA GLU A 103 30.51 -2.76 -10.90
C GLU A 103 29.21 -3.14 -11.62
N GLU A 104 29.18 -2.87 -12.93
CA GLU A 104 28.13 -3.33 -13.83
C GLU A 104 28.06 -4.86 -13.83
N ASP A 105 26.99 -5.41 -13.27
CA ASP A 105 26.65 -6.81 -13.44
C ASP A 105 26.37 -7.04 -14.93
N SER A 106 27.29 -7.73 -15.61
CA SER A 106 27.26 -7.95 -17.07
C SER A 106 26.02 -8.73 -17.54
N THR A 107 25.21 -9.23 -16.61
CA THR A 107 23.96 -9.95 -16.89
C THR A 107 22.72 -9.06 -16.97
N ILE A 108 22.82 -7.77 -16.60
CA ILE A 108 21.71 -6.81 -16.63
C ILE A 108 21.92 -5.81 -17.78
N PRO A 109 20.99 -5.70 -18.74
CA PRO A 109 21.06 -4.69 -19.80
C PRO A 109 20.94 -3.26 -19.24
N GLU A 110 21.84 -2.35 -19.62
CA GLU A 110 21.72 -0.93 -19.29
C GLU A 110 20.85 -0.23 -20.34
N LEU A 111 19.55 -0.06 -20.04
CA LEU A 111 18.58 0.42 -21.05
C LEU A 111 18.16 1.88 -20.86
N ALA A 112 17.94 2.37 -19.63
CA ALA A 112 17.57 3.77 -19.39
C ALA A 112 17.67 4.20 -17.92
N LYS A 113 17.86 5.51 -17.69
CA LYS A 113 17.62 6.15 -16.38
C LYS A 113 16.16 6.60 -16.25
N LEU A 114 15.48 6.24 -15.17
CA LEU A 114 14.16 6.78 -14.80
C LEU A 114 14.33 8.10 -14.06
N GLY A 115 13.75 9.17 -14.62
CA GLY A 115 13.71 10.50 -13.99
C GLY A 115 12.46 10.74 -13.16
N LYS A 116 12.51 11.76 -12.29
CA LYS A 116 11.36 12.22 -11.50
C LYS A 116 10.26 12.79 -12.39
N ARG A 117 9.02 12.84 -11.88
CA ARG A 117 7.90 13.52 -12.54
C ARG A 117 8.17 15.03 -12.61
N SER A 118 7.64 15.70 -13.63
CA SER A 118 7.80 17.15 -13.80
C SER A 118 7.19 17.98 -12.68
N ASP A 119 6.15 17.45 -12.02
CA ASP A 119 5.43 18.08 -10.90
C ASP A 119 5.88 17.54 -9.53
N HIS A 120 6.97 16.76 -9.45
CA HIS A 120 7.43 16.08 -8.23
C HIS A 120 7.50 17.01 -7.02
N ASP A 121 8.11 18.19 -7.17
CA ASP A 121 8.32 19.16 -6.08
C ASP A 121 7.01 19.78 -5.55
N GLN A 122 5.89 19.60 -6.27
CA GLN A 122 4.56 20.09 -5.89
C GLN A 122 3.71 19.01 -5.23
N LEU A 123 4.15 17.75 -5.25
CA LEU A 123 3.43 16.63 -4.64
C LEU A 123 3.50 16.72 -3.10
N PRO A 124 2.55 16.11 -2.37
CA PRO A 124 2.68 15.97 -0.92
C PRO A 124 3.95 15.18 -0.55
N ASP A 125 4.54 15.49 0.61
CA ASP A 125 5.75 14.85 1.11
C ASP A 125 5.65 13.31 1.08
N ASP A 126 4.50 12.76 1.48
CA ASP A 126 4.24 11.32 1.50
C ASP A 126 4.37 10.67 0.10
N ILE A 127 4.02 11.41 -0.96
CA ILE A 127 4.11 10.93 -2.35
C ILE A 127 5.53 11.15 -2.90
N GLN A 128 6.18 12.26 -2.54
CA GLN A 128 7.59 12.49 -2.90
C GLN A 128 8.50 11.39 -2.32
N GLU A 129 8.28 11.03 -1.06
CA GLU A 129 9.07 10.01 -0.34
C GLU A 129 9.00 8.62 -1.01
N ILE A 130 7.93 8.33 -1.77
CA ILE A 130 7.83 7.08 -2.53
C ILE A 130 8.99 6.94 -3.51
N TRP A 131 9.42 8.03 -4.13
CA TRP A 131 10.54 8.02 -5.09
C TRP A 131 11.84 7.57 -4.41
N ASP A 132 12.19 8.18 -3.28
CA ASP A 132 13.43 7.88 -2.57
C ASP A 132 13.38 6.46 -1.97
N LYS A 133 12.25 6.07 -1.38
CA LYS A 133 12.02 4.68 -0.91
C LYS A 133 12.13 3.66 -2.03
N ASN A 134 11.64 3.97 -3.22
CA ASN A 134 11.75 3.09 -4.39
C ASN A 134 13.16 2.99 -4.92
N ALA A 135 13.96 4.07 -4.85
CA ALA A 135 15.38 4.01 -5.17
C ALA A 135 16.11 3.03 -4.23
N ASP A 136 15.82 3.05 -2.93
CA ASP A 136 16.39 2.10 -1.97
C ASP A 136 15.90 0.66 -2.18
N ARG A 137 14.60 0.48 -2.51
CA ARG A 137 14.07 -0.84 -2.92
C ARG A 137 14.81 -1.37 -4.14
N TRP A 138 15.04 -0.54 -5.15
CA TRP A 138 15.77 -0.93 -6.35
C TRP A 138 17.21 -1.37 -6.02
N LYS A 139 17.93 -0.61 -5.18
CA LYS A 139 19.27 -1.03 -4.70
C LYS A 139 19.23 -2.38 -4.02
N ARG A 140 18.21 -2.61 -3.19
CA ARG A 140 18.04 -3.89 -2.49
C ARG A 140 17.75 -5.04 -3.46
N ILE A 141 16.93 -4.82 -4.48
CA ILE A 141 16.67 -5.79 -5.56
C ILE A 141 17.97 -6.11 -6.28
N ARG A 142 18.78 -5.10 -6.64
CA ARG A 142 20.09 -5.31 -7.30
C ARG A 142 21.02 -6.16 -6.45
N GLN A 143 21.18 -5.84 -5.16
CA GLN A 143 22.00 -6.62 -4.23
C GLN A 143 21.56 -8.09 -4.15
N LEU A 144 20.25 -8.33 -4.00
CA LEU A 144 19.70 -9.68 -3.92
C LEU A 144 19.85 -10.45 -5.24
N HIS A 145 19.70 -9.77 -6.38
CA HIS A 145 19.93 -10.35 -7.70
C HIS A 145 21.39 -10.77 -7.86
N THR A 146 22.35 -9.90 -7.53
CA THR A 146 23.78 -10.23 -7.58
C THR A 146 24.13 -11.40 -6.65
N GLN A 147 23.59 -11.42 -5.43
CA GLN A 147 23.75 -12.55 -4.51
C GLN A 147 23.21 -13.85 -5.12
N LEU A 148 22.02 -13.81 -5.72
CA LEU A 148 21.42 -14.97 -6.37
C LEU A 148 22.23 -15.44 -7.59
N ALA A 149 22.74 -14.52 -8.40
CA ALA A 149 23.61 -14.83 -9.54
C ALA A 149 24.91 -15.51 -9.08
N GLN A 150 25.53 -15.02 -8.00
CA GLN A 150 26.70 -15.66 -7.38
C GLN A 150 26.38 -17.08 -6.91
N MET A 151 25.19 -17.31 -6.31
CA MET A 151 24.75 -18.64 -5.92
C MET A 151 24.52 -19.56 -7.13
N ILE A 152 23.85 -19.06 -8.17
CA ILE A 152 23.58 -19.82 -9.41
C ILE A 152 24.87 -20.27 -10.11
N SER A 153 25.93 -19.46 -10.03
CA SER A 153 27.22 -19.81 -10.64
C SER A 153 27.96 -20.96 -9.94
N GLN A 154 27.53 -21.38 -8.74
CA GLN A 154 28.12 -22.51 -8.04
C GLN A 154 27.70 -23.84 -8.67
N PRO A 155 28.62 -24.82 -8.80
CA PRO A 155 28.35 -26.08 -9.50
C PRO A 155 27.34 -27.00 -8.77
N ASP A 156 27.12 -26.78 -7.47
CA ASP A 156 26.19 -27.55 -6.65
C ASP A 156 24.82 -26.87 -6.49
N TYR A 157 24.59 -25.72 -7.13
CA TYR A 157 23.35 -24.98 -7.03
C TYR A 157 22.13 -25.80 -7.48
N SER A 158 21.07 -25.74 -6.68
CA SER A 158 19.74 -26.21 -7.04
C SER A 158 18.73 -25.06 -6.95
N PRO A 159 17.67 -25.03 -7.79
CA PRO A 159 16.62 -24.01 -7.69
C PRO A 159 16.00 -23.87 -6.30
N CYS A 160 15.95 -24.95 -5.52
CA CYS A 160 15.47 -24.90 -4.13
C CYS A 160 16.34 -24.05 -3.20
N ASP A 161 17.65 -23.92 -3.49
CA ASP A 161 18.61 -23.16 -2.68
C ASP A 161 18.39 -21.65 -2.82
N GLY A 162 18.06 -21.19 -4.03
CA GLY A 162 17.77 -19.79 -4.33
C GLY A 162 16.32 -19.36 -4.08
N ASN A 163 15.40 -20.29 -3.81
CA ASN A 163 13.97 -20.00 -3.71
C ASN A 163 13.62 -18.91 -2.70
N GLU A 164 14.29 -18.88 -1.54
CA GLU A 164 14.04 -17.86 -0.53
C GLU A 164 14.40 -16.44 -1.01
N LEU A 165 15.53 -16.31 -1.71
CA LEU A 165 15.94 -15.05 -2.32
C LEU A 165 14.98 -14.65 -3.44
N CYS A 166 14.54 -15.59 -4.27
CA CYS A 166 13.53 -15.33 -5.30
C CYS A 166 12.22 -14.82 -4.68
N TYR A 167 11.77 -15.37 -3.56
CA TYR A 167 10.57 -14.87 -2.89
C TYR A 167 10.73 -13.42 -2.41
N GLN A 168 11.86 -13.11 -1.79
CA GLN A 168 12.17 -11.74 -1.34
C GLN A 168 12.28 -10.77 -2.52
N LEU A 169 12.93 -11.19 -3.60
CA LEU A 169 13.03 -10.45 -4.85
C LEU A 169 11.65 -10.15 -5.43
N ARG A 170 10.78 -11.14 -5.52
CA ARG A 170 9.43 -10.95 -6.07
C ARG A 170 8.59 -10.01 -5.24
N GLN A 171 8.69 -10.08 -3.92
CA GLN A 171 7.99 -9.16 -3.03
C GLN A 171 8.48 -7.73 -3.24
N LEU A 172 9.80 -7.51 -3.23
CA LEU A 172 10.36 -6.18 -3.43
C LEU A 172 10.05 -5.60 -4.82
N ASP A 173 10.09 -6.44 -5.87
CA ASP A 173 9.73 -6.06 -7.22
C ASP A 173 8.25 -5.64 -7.31
N THR A 174 7.35 -6.41 -6.68
CA THR A 174 5.92 -6.08 -6.63
C THR A 174 5.69 -4.79 -5.86
N ASP A 175 6.26 -4.65 -4.66
CA ASP A 175 6.13 -3.45 -3.82
C ASP A 175 6.68 -2.20 -4.54
N LEU A 176 7.77 -2.34 -5.29
CA LEU A 176 8.35 -1.25 -6.08
C LEU A 176 7.40 -0.83 -7.20
N ARG A 177 6.87 -1.79 -7.98
CA ARG A 177 5.94 -1.52 -9.09
C ARG A 177 4.64 -0.89 -8.59
N GLU A 178 4.06 -1.42 -7.53
CA GLU A 178 2.85 -0.87 -6.90
C GLU A 178 3.09 0.54 -6.35
N ALA A 179 4.23 0.78 -5.70
CA ALA A 179 4.56 2.10 -5.19
C ALA A 179 4.77 3.11 -6.32
N TYR A 180 5.44 2.75 -7.42
CA TYR A 180 5.51 3.63 -8.59
C TYR A 180 4.15 3.87 -9.22
N GLN A 181 3.27 2.87 -9.26
CA GLN A 181 1.90 3.07 -9.74
C GLN A 181 1.14 4.10 -8.89
N VAL A 182 1.28 4.07 -7.56
CA VAL A 182 0.70 5.09 -6.67
C VAL A 182 1.31 6.46 -6.95
N TYR A 183 2.64 6.52 -7.08
CA TYR A 183 3.37 7.76 -7.38
C TYR A 183 2.94 8.36 -8.73
N ASP A 184 2.79 7.57 -9.78
CA ASP A 184 2.45 8.03 -11.13
C ASP A 184 0.96 8.34 -11.30
N SER A 185 0.08 7.61 -10.61
CA SER A 185 -1.37 7.84 -10.68
C SER A 185 -1.86 8.97 -9.78
N PHE A 186 -1.02 9.47 -8.85
CA PHE A 186 -1.40 10.56 -7.98
C PHE A 186 -1.61 11.86 -8.77
N ALA A 187 -2.83 12.40 -8.66
CA ALA A 187 -3.20 13.71 -9.19
C ALA A 187 -3.43 14.68 -8.02
N LEU A 188 -2.89 15.89 -8.14
CA LEU A 188 -3.17 16.95 -7.18
C LEU A 188 -4.68 17.22 -7.15
N PRO A 189 -5.29 17.43 -5.97
CA PRO A 189 -6.67 17.86 -5.89
C PRO A 189 -6.81 19.14 -6.71
N GLU A 190 -7.68 19.14 -7.73
CA GLU A 190 -7.99 20.35 -8.46
C GLU A 190 -8.39 21.42 -7.43
N GLU A 191 -7.63 22.51 -7.37
CA GLU A 191 -8.07 23.70 -6.66
C GLU A 191 -9.46 24.02 -7.22
N LYS A 192 -10.50 23.89 -6.37
CA LYS A 192 -11.82 24.42 -6.73
C LYS A 192 -11.58 25.84 -7.20
N PRO A 193 -11.91 26.18 -8.46
CA PRO A 193 -11.54 27.47 -9.00
C PRO A 193 -12.11 28.54 -8.06
N GLN A 194 -11.24 29.43 -7.58
CA GLN A 194 -11.70 30.69 -7.01
C GLN A 194 -12.73 31.27 -7.99
N PRO A 195 -13.91 31.72 -7.54
CA PRO A 195 -15.02 32.05 -8.43
C PRO A 195 -14.65 33.23 -9.33
N LYS A 196 -14.09 32.92 -10.50
CA LYS A 196 -14.10 33.78 -11.68
C LYS A 196 -15.46 33.60 -12.32
N GLU A 197 -16.12 34.72 -12.53
CA GLU A 197 -17.48 34.82 -13.02
C GLU A 197 -17.73 34.08 -14.34
N LYS A 198 -19.00 33.65 -14.49
CA LYS A 198 -19.80 33.33 -15.71
C LYS A 198 -19.88 31.83 -16.08
N PRO A 199 -20.91 31.41 -16.83
CA PRO A 199 -22.36 31.64 -16.75
C PRO A 199 -23.14 30.30 -16.50
N GLN A 200 -24.47 30.39 -16.32
CA GLN A 200 -25.46 29.29 -16.20
C GLN A 200 -25.30 28.23 -17.30
N THR A 201 -25.49 26.93 -17.10
CA THR A 201 -26.74 26.12 -16.90
C THR A 201 -26.30 24.64 -16.67
N ASP A 202 -27.03 23.64 -16.16
CA ASP A 202 -28.39 23.45 -15.65
C ASP A 202 -28.41 22.15 -14.78
N LYS A 203 -29.20 22.19 -13.68
CA LYS A 203 -30.06 21.15 -13.06
C LYS A 203 -29.50 19.83 -12.46
N VAL A 204 -29.80 19.64 -11.16
CA VAL A 204 -30.70 18.64 -10.52
C VAL A 204 -30.78 19.02 -9.01
N GLU A 205 -31.76 19.82 -8.55
CA GLU A 205 -33.05 19.44 -7.89
C GLU A 205 -32.89 18.33 -6.82
N THR A 206 -33.26 18.42 -5.54
CA THR A 206 -34.33 19.20 -4.85
C THR A 206 -34.18 19.23 -3.31
N VAL A 207 -33.03 18.85 -2.72
CA VAL A 207 -32.84 18.85 -1.23
C VAL A 207 -31.93 19.98 -0.72
N VAL A 208 -31.20 20.65 -1.62
CA VAL A 208 -30.20 21.69 -1.28
C VAL A 208 -30.81 23.11 -1.22
N SER A 209 -32.05 23.29 -1.69
CA SER A 209 -32.71 24.60 -1.78
C SER A 209 -32.88 25.24 -0.40
N ASP A 210 -33.33 24.45 0.57
CA ASP A 210 -33.77 24.98 1.86
C ASP A 210 -32.57 25.39 2.73
N VAL A 211 -31.44 24.70 2.62
CA VAL A 211 -30.20 25.08 3.32
C VAL A 211 -29.66 26.41 2.78
N LYS A 212 -29.73 26.64 1.46
CA LYS A 212 -29.30 27.89 0.83
C LYS A 212 -30.24 29.04 1.13
N THR A 213 -31.56 28.81 1.20
CA THR A 213 -32.54 29.85 1.56
C THR A 213 -32.43 30.21 3.05
N ILE A 214 -32.22 29.23 3.94
CA ILE A 214 -31.96 29.47 5.38
C ILE A 214 -30.68 30.30 5.57
N ALA A 215 -29.59 29.97 4.88
CA ALA A 215 -28.33 30.71 4.98
C ALA A 215 -28.47 32.16 4.47
N LYS A 216 -29.22 32.37 3.38
CA LYS A 216 -29.53 33.71 2.85
C LYS A 216 -30.39 34.52 3.83
N ALA A 217 -31.41 33.90 4.44
CA ALA A 217 -32.25 34.58 5.43
C ALA A 217 -31.49 34.96 6.70
N ARG A 218 -30.66 34.06 7.24
CA ARG A 218 -29.81 34.33 8.43
C ARG A 218 -28.80 35.46 8.18
N THR A 219 -28.19 35.48 7.00
CA THR A 219 -27.24 36.54 6.62
C THR A 219 -27.93 37.88 6.38
N ALA A 220 -29.15 37.88 5.83
CA ALA A 220 -29.97 39.09 5.69
C ALA A 220 -30.33 39.69 7.06
N ILE A 221 -30.76 38.86 8.03
CA ILE A 221 -31.05 39.30 9.40
C ILE A 221 -29.77 39.85 10.08
N SER A 222 -28.66 39.12 9.97
CA SER A 222 -27.38 39.52 10.59
C SER A 222 -26.83 40.82 10.01
N ARG A 223 -27.01 41.06 8.70
CA ARG A 223 -26.62 42.32 8.07
C ARG A 223 -27.59 43.44 8.41
N GLY A 224 -28.89 43.19 8.40
CA GLY A 224 -29.90 44.17 8.75
C GLY A 224 -29.75 44.69 10.18
N LEU A 225 -29.46 43.81 11.15
CA LEU A 225 -29.20 44.19 12.54
C LEU A 225 -27.94 45.08 12.74
N LYS A 226 -27.03 45.10 11.77
CA LYS A 226 -25.80 45.92 11.82
C LYS A 226 -25.97 47.29 11.15
N LEU A 227 -27.07 47.53 10.43
CA LEU A 227 -27.33 48.85 9.84
C LEU A 227 -28.02 49.75 10.88
N GLU A 228 -27.32 50.83 11.26
CA GLU A 228 -27.78 51.80 12.28
C GLU A 228 -28.92 52.72 11.78
N ASN A 229 -29.10 52.86 10.45
CA ASN A 229 -30.21 53.59 9.85
C ASN A 229 -31.04 52.65 8.96
N GLN A 230 -32.12 52.11 9.53
CA GLN A 230 -33.03 51.23 8.78
C GLN A 230 -34.04 52.06 7.97
N THR A 231 -34.11 51.79 6.67
CA THR A 231 -35.15 52.32 5.78
C THR A 231 -36.38 51.42 5.81
N GLU A 232 -37.55 51.95 5.49
CA GLU A 232 -38.81 51.18 5.44
C GLU A 232 -38.69 49.92 4.53
N LYS A 233 -37.94 50.05 3.43
CA LYS A 233 -37.63 48.94 2.51
C LYS A 233 -36.68 47.90 3.11
N SER A 234 -35.76 48.30 3.99
CA SER A 234 -34.87 47.33 4.67
C SER A 234 -35.61 46.59 5.78
N LEU A 235 -36.55 47.24 6.47
CA LEU A 235 -37.41 46.60 7.47
C LEU A 235 -38.33 45.55 6.85
N GLN A 236 -38.93 45.83 5.69
CA GLN A 236 -39.74 44.85 4.95
C GLN A 236 -38.93 43.61 4.54
N LYS A 237 -37.72 43.80 4.02
CA LYS A 237 -36.82 42.67 3.67
C LYS A 237 -36.41 41.85 4.88
N LEU A 238 -36.29 42.50 6.05
CA LEU A 238 -35.97 41.84 7.31
C LEU A 238 -37.18 41.04 7.81
N GLN A 239 -38.39 41.57 7.68
CA GLN A 239 -39.64 40.86 7.97
C GLN A 239 -39.82 39.63 7.06
N ASP A 240 -39.55 39.74 5.76
CA ASP A 240 -39.62 38.62 4.82
C ASP A 240 -38.58 37.53 5.16
N ALA A 241 -37.37 37.93 5.55
CA ALA A 241 -36.32 37.01 5.99
C ALA A 241 -36.68 36.30 7.31
N VAL A 242 -37.39 36.96 8.21
CA VAL A 242 -37.89 36.35 9.44
C VAL A 242 -39.04 35.38 9.12
N ASN A 243 -40.02 35.80 8.32
CA ASN A 243 -41.17 34.96 7.92
C ASN A 243 -40.73 33.67 7.20
N THR A 244 -39.70 33.76 6.35
CA THR A 244 -39.12 32.59 5.65
C THR A 244 -38.41 31.61 6.59
N LEU A 245 -37.83 32.07 7.71
CA LEU A 245 -37.25 31.17 8.71
C LEU A 245 -38.32 30.50 9.58
N TYR A 246 -39.39 31.23 9.91
CA TYR A 246 -40.51 30.68 10.69
C TYR A 246 -41.35 29.70 9.87
N SER A 247 -41.59 29.95 8.57
CA SER A 247 -42.28 28.98 7.70
C SER A 247 -41.51 27.66 7.56
N LEU A 248 -40.17 27.72 7.67
CA LEU A 248 -39.27 26.57 7.65
C LEU A 248 -39.02 25.96 9.05
N LYS A 249 -39.78 26.38 10.07
CA LYS A 249 -39.69 25.91 11.48
C LYS A 249 -38.28 25.99 12.08
N GLN A 250 -37.49 26.99 11.68
CA GLN A 250 -36.14 27.18 12.22
C GLN A 250 -36.16 28.05 13.47
N THR A 251 -35.47 27.63 14.52
CA THR A 251 -35.33 28.42 15.75
C THR A 251 -34.32 29.56 15.55
N ILE A 252 -34.67 30.75 16.04
CA ILE A 252 -33.80 31.92 16.09
C ILE A 252 -33.46 32.16 17.56
N LYS A 253 -32.19 32.49 17.86
CA LYS A 253 -31.74 32.76 19.24
C LYS A 253 -32.52 33.92 19.86
N ASP A 254 -32.94 33.79 21.11
CA ASP A 254 -33.79 34.74 21.85
C ASP A 254 -33.22 36.17 21.86
N GLU A 255 -31.89 36.31 22.00
CA GLU A 255 -31.21 37.62 21.95
C GLU A 255 -31.40 38.37 20.61
N THR A 256 -31.57 37.62 19.52
CA THR A 256 -31.81 38.17 18.17
C THR A 256 -33.26 38.55 18.01
N VAL A 257 -34.18 37.76 18.59
CA VAL A 257 -35.62 38.02 18.62
C VAL A 257 -35.91 39.33 19.38
N ASP A 258 -35.24 39.57 20.50
CA ASP A 258 -35.41 40.80 21.28
C ASP A 258 -34.93 42.06 20.55
N ARG A 259 -33.86 41.94 19.74
CA ARG A 259 -33.39 43.04 18.89
C ARG A 259 -34.33 43.32 17.72
N LEU A 260 -34.98 42.29 17.19
CA LEU A 260 -35.99 42.42 16.14
C LEU A 260 -37.28 43.08 16.67
N LYS A 261 -37.71 42.74 17.89
CA LYS A 261 -38.83 43.41 18.59
C LYS A 261 -38.55 44.89 18.82
N LYS A 262 -37.32 45.25 19.23
CA LYS A 262 -36.90 46.65 19.39
C LYS A 262 -36.91 47.46 18.09
N LEU A 263 -36.83 46.80 16.93
CA LEU A 263 -36.88 47.41 15.60
C LEU A 263 -38.30 47.43 14.99
N GLY A 264 -39.34 47.03 15.74
CA GLY A 264 -40.74 47.10 15.30
C GLY A 264 -41.18 45.96 14.36
N ILE A 265 -40.43 44.86 14.31
CA ILE A 265 -40.71 43.70 13.43
C ILE A 265 -41.66 42.74 14.16
N ALA A 266 -42.80 42.45 13.52
CA ALA A 266 -43.83 41.58 14.09
C ALA A 266 -43.40 40.12 13.95
N ILE A 267 -43.21 39.43 15.07
CA ILE A 267 -42.88 38.00 15.05
C ILE A 267 -44.21 37.23 15.01
N PRO A 268 -44.46 36.39 13.98
CA PRO A 268 -45.63 35.53 13.99
C PRO A 268 -45.48 34.51 15.13
N GLU A 269 -46.41 34.55 16.10
CA GLU A 269 -46.48 33.54 17.15
C GLU A 269 -46.82 32.19 16.50
N THR A 270 -45.96 31.19 16.69
CA THR A 270 -46.31 29.80 16.41
C THR A 270 -46.45 29.08 17.75
N GLU A 271 -47.68 28.69 18.05
CA GLU A 271 -48.10 27.86 19.17
C GLU A 271 -47.14 26.68 19.38
N ASN A 272 -46.70 26.52 20.63
CA ASN A 272 -46.03 25.32 21.12
C ASN A 272 -46.96 24.11 20.96
N VAL A 273 -46.55 23.11 20.19
CA VAL A 273 -46.85 21.69 20.45
C VAL A 273 -45.63 20.86 20.07
#